data_AF-A0A2E6L3D2-F1
#
_entry.id   AF-A0A2E6L3D2-F1
#
_cell.length_a   1.000
_cell.length_b   1.000
_cell.length_c   1.000
_cell.angle_alpha   90.00
_cell.angle_beta   90.00
_cell.angle_gamma   90.00
#
_symmetry.space_group_name_H-M   'P 1'
#
loop_
_entity.id
_entity.type
_entity.pdbx_description
1 polymer ?
#
loop_
_entity_poly.entity_id
_entity_poly.type
_entity_poly.pdbx_seq_one_letter_code
_entity_poly.pdbx_strand_id
1 'polypeptide(L)'
;MARHKLYGQKKTRNDQLSGGEAQQSSRRTGFPMVLQHETMLNRKTVGGPIFTLDNQFVGMNIAAVNRVEAFAIPGKELSDLVLELQKTP
;
A
#
# COMPACT_ATOMS: atom_id res chain seq x y z
N MET A 1 2.71 9.78 -5.45
CA MET A 1 2.04 11.04 -5.07
C MET A 1 0.80 10.75 -4.22
N ALA A 2 0.39 11.70 -3.38
CA ALA A 2 -0.78 11.56 -2.50
C ALA A 2 -2.09 11.69 -3.30
N ARG A 3 -3.14 10.96 -2.91
CA ARG A 3 -4.45 10.91 -3.61
C ARG A 3 -5.01 12.29 -3.95
N HIS A 4 -5.02 13.21 -2.99
CA HIS A 4 -5.52 14.58 -3.19
C HIS A 4 -4.72 15.39 -4.22
N LYS A 5 -3.42 15.11 -4.40
CA LYS A 5 -2.59 15.76 -5.43
C LYS A 5 -2.90 15.25 -6.84
N LEU A 6 -3.37 14.01 -6.98
CA LEU A 6 -3.64 13.38 -8.28
C LEU A 6 -5.05 13.68 -8.80
N TYR A 7 -6.06 13.70 -7.92
CA TYR A 7 -7.46 13.85 -8.33
C TYR A 7 -8.01 15.28 -8.21
N GLY A 8 -7.17 16.27 -7.88
CA GLY A 8 -7.58 17.68 -7.77
C GLY A 8 -8.63 17.99 -6.69
N GLN A 9 -9.08 17.01 -5.91
CA GLN A 9 -10.14 17.17 -4.92
C GLN A 9 -9.60 17.48 -3.51
N LYS A 10 -10.35 18.32 -2.79
CA LYS A 10 -10.20 18.62 -1.36
C LYS A 10 -10.14 17.31 -0.56
N LYS A 11 -9.27 17.22 0.45
CA LYS A 11 -9.13 16.04 1.32
C LYS A 11 -10.51 15.58 1.81
N THR A 12 -10.84 14.31 1.61
CA THR A 12 -12.09 13.72 2.11
C THR A 12 -12.12 13.78 3.64
N ARG A 13 -13.31 13.67 4.25
CA ARG A 13 -13.42 13.56 5.71
C ARG A 13 -12.60 12.37 6.25
N ASN A 14 -12.51 11.28 5.49
CA ASN A 14 -11.68 10.14 5.87
C ASN A 14 -10.19 10.52 5.91
N ASP A 15 -9.67 11.19 4.87
CA ASP A 15 -8.29 11.66 4.84
C ASP A 15 -7.95 12.61 6.00
N GLN A 16 -8.89 13.50 6.36
CA GLN A 16 -8.70 14.46 7.46
C GLN A 16 -8.57 13.76 8.82
N LEU A 17 -9.24 12.63 9.00
CA LEU A 17 -9.27 11.85 10.23
C LEU A 17 -8.25 10.68 10.24
N SER A 18 -7.37 10.59 9.23
CA SER A 18 -6.44 9.47 9.08
C SER A 18 -5.03 9.76 9.60
N GLY A 19 -4.85 10.79 10.45
CA GLY A 19 -3.55 11.15 11.01
C GLY A 19 -2.57 11.81 10.02
N GLY A 20 -3.03 12.11 8.80
CA GLY A 20 -2.27 12.85 7.79
C GLY A 20 -0.91 12.22 7.46
N GLU A 21 0.08 13.07 7.22
CA GLU A 21 1.42 12.64 6.77
C GLU A 21 2.20 11.85 7.82
N ALA A 22 1.77 11.82 9.09
CA ALA A 22 2.42 10.99 10.10
C ALA A 22 2.06 9.50 9.95
N GLN A 23 0.87 9.20 9.43
CA GLN A 23 0.35 7.83 9.31
C GLN A 23 0.30 7.35 7.86
N GLN A 24 -0.13 8.24 6.94
CA GLN A 24 -0.38 7.89 5.55
C GLN A 24 0.91 7.91 4.71
N SER A 25 1.07 6.96 3.79
CA SER A 25 2.18 6.93 2.84
C SER A 25 2.14 8.14 1.88
N SER A 26 3.31 8.53 1.35
CA SER A 26 3.42 9.64 0.38
C SER A 26 2.84 9.27 -1.00
N ARG A 27 2.93 8.00 -1.40
CA ARG A 27 2.24 7.40 -2.55
C ARG A 27 1.19 6.41 -2.05
N ARG A 28 -0.06 6.60 -2.50
CA ARG A 28 -1.23 5.81 -2.04
C ARG A 28 -2.19 5.42 -3.15
N THR A 29 -1.87 5.78 -4.39
CA THR A 29 -2.74 5.61 -5.56
C THR A 29 -1.88 5.44 -6.82
N GLY A 30 -2.54 5.12 -7.94
CA GLY A 30 -1.85 4.86 -9.21
C GLY A 30 -1.04 3.57 -9.17
N PHE A 31 -1.47 2.59 -8.37
CA PHE A 31 -0.96 1.23 -8.43
C PHE A 31 -1.79 0.46 -9.47
N PRO A 32 -1.17 -0.31 -10.37
CA PRO A 32 -1.90 -1.05 -11.40
C PRO A 32 -2.77 -2.17 -10.81
N MET A 33 -2.28 -2.83 -9.77
CA MET A 33 -2.99 -3.85 -9.01
C MET A 33 -2.59 -3.78 -7.53
N VAL A 34 -3.55 -3.99 -6.63
CA VAL A 34 -3.33 -4.07 -5.17
C VAL A 34 -4.26 -5.09 -4.53
N LEU A 35 -3.77 -5.75 -3.48
CA LEU A 35 -4.60 -6.39 -2.46
C LEU A 35 -4.91 -5.34 -1.38
N GLN A 36 -6.18 -5.00 -1.22
CA GLN A 36 -6.65 -4.13 -0.16
C GLN A 36 -6.96 -4.95 1.09
N HIS A 37 -6.42 -4.52 2.23
CA HIS A 37 -6.64 -5.15 3.53
C HIS A 37 -6.68 -4.10 4.64
N GLU A 38 -6.92 -4.55 5.86
CA GLU A 38 -6.91 -3.74 7.07
C GLU A 38 -5.98 -4.39 8.10
N THR A 39 -4.90 -3.69 8.43
CA THR A 39 -3.96 -4.02 9.50
C THR A 39 -3.36 -2.74 10.04
N MET A 40 -2.87 -2.78 11.27
CA MET A 40 -2.20 -1.63 11.91
C MET A 40 -0.87 -1.33 11.20
N LEU A 41 -0.94 -0.44 10.20
CA LEU A 41 0.17 -0.07 9.32
C LEU A 41 0.32 1.44 9.25
N ASN A 42 1.55 1.94 9.23
CA ASN A 42 1.83 3.35 8.99
C ASN A 42 2.94 3.52 7.95
N ARG A 43 3.14 4.75 7.47
CA ARG A 43 4.15 5.09 6.47
C ARG A 43 5.59 4.67 6.79
N LYS A 44 5.91 4.38 8.06
CA LYS A 44 7.23 3.94 8.51
C LYS A 44 7.34 2.41 8.59
N THR A 45 6.22 1.69 8.63
CA THR A 45 6.16 0.23 8.79
C THR A 45 5.67 -0.51 7.54
N VAL A 46 5.33 0.21 6.45
CA VAL A 46 5.15 -0.36 5.11
C VAL A 46 6.42 -1.09 4.64
N GLY A 47 6.26 -2.16 3.86
CA GLY A 47 7.34 -3.00 3.34
C GLY A 47 7.32 -4.44 3.87
N GLY A 48 6.60 -4.72 4.96
CA GLY A 48 6.48 -6.07 5.52
C GLY A 48 5.62 -7.03 4.68
N PRO A 49 5.86 -8.35 4.78
CA PRO A 49 5.05 -9.37 4.14
C PRO A 49 3.65 -9.50 4.78
N ILE A 50 2.72 -10.10 4.04
CA ILE A 50 1.39 -10.47 4.52
C ILE A 50 1.23 -11.98 4.41
N PHE A 51 0.68 -12.56 5.47
CA PHE A 51 0.39 -13.98 5.55
C PHE A 51 -1.08 -14.22 5.87
N THR A 52 -1.60 -15.36 5.42
CA THR A 52 -2.86 -15.92 5.95
C THR A 52 -2.65 -16.49 7.35
N LEU A 53 -3.74 -16.91 8.00
CA LEU A 53 -3.69 -17.61 9.29
C LEU A 53 -3.00 -18.98 9.20
N ASP A 54 -2.90 -19.56 7.99
CA ASP A 54 -2.21 -20.81 7.71
C ASP A 54 -0.73 -20.61 7.31
N ASN A 55 -0.16 -19.45 7.63
CA ASN A 55 1.23 -19.07 7.30
C ASN A 55 1.54 -19.04 5.78
N GLN A 56 0.54 -18.81 4.93
CA GLN A 56 0.77 -18.68 3.48
C GLN A 56 1.07 -17.24 3.11
N PHE A 57 2.17 -17.00 2.40
CA PHE A 57 2.51 -15.66 1.90
C PHE A 57 1.53 -15.23 0.80
N VAL A 58 0.94 -14.04 0.95
CA VAL A 58 -0.07 -13.51 0.00
C VAL A 58 0.31 -12.18 -0.63
N GLY A 59 1.36 -11.51 -0.14
CA GLY A 59 1.81 -10.24 -0.71
C GLY A 59 2.71 -9.43 0.21
N MET A 60 3.03 -8.21 -0.23
CA MET A 60 3.90 -7.27 0.51
C MET A 60 3.25 -5.90 0.63
N ASN A 61 3.23 -5.34 1.84
CA ASN A 61 2.69 -4.02 2.13
C ASN A 61 3.44 -2.91 1.40
N ILE A 62 2.70 -2.01 0.75
CA ILE A 62 3.29 -0.89 -0.01
C ILE A 62 2.74 0.48 0.35
N ALA A 63 1.53 0.56 0.92
CA ALA A 63 0.96 1.84 1.30
C ALA A 63 0.01 1.74 2.50
N ALA A 64 0.24 2.59 3.50
CA ALA A 64 -0.78 2.97 4.47
C ALA A 64 -1.66 4.05 3.82
N VAL A 65 -2.88 3.68 3.41
CA VAL A 65 -3.70 4.54 2.55
C VAL A 65 -4.48 5.53 3.41
N ASN A 66 -5.20 5.03 4.38
CA ASN A 66 -5.94 5.81 5.38
C ASN A 66 -6.23 4.90 6.59
N ARG A 67 -7.02 5.37 7.54
CA ARG A 67 -7.29 4.63 8.78
C ARG A 67 -8.05 3.29 8.62
N VAL A 68 -8.57 2.98 7.43
CA VAL A 68 -9.30 1.72 7.14
C VAL A 68 -8.79 1.01 5.89
N GLU A 69 -7.74 1.51 5.25
CA GLU A 69 -7.22 0.94 4.01
C GLU A 69 -5.69 0.85 4.06
N ALA A 70 -5.18 -0.35 3.84
CA ALA A 70 -3.80 -0.64 3.53
C ALA A 70 -3.73 -1.39 2.19
N PHE A 71 -2.70 -1.11 1.40
CA PHE A 71 -2.47 -1.77 0.12
C PHE A 71 -1.20 -2.61 0.17
N ALA A 72 -1.30 -3.77 -0.46
CA ALA A 72 -0.19 -4.67 -0.72
C ALA A 72 -0.08 -5.00 -2.21
N ILE A 73 1.13 -5.30 -2.68
CA ILE A 73 1.31 -5.99 -3.95
C ILE A 73 0.94 -7.45 -3.70
N PRO A 74 -0.02 -8.04 -4.43
CA PRO A 74 -0.32 -9.45 -4.27
C PRO A 74 0.87 -10.32 -4.70
N GLY A 75 0.98 -11.51 -4.11
CA GLY A 75 2.19 -12.34 -4.21
C GLY A 75 2.58 -12.70 -5.64
N LYS A 76 1.59 -12.90 -6.54
CA LYS A 76 1.85 -13.18 -7.95
C LYS A 76 2.53 -12.01 -8.64
N GLU A 77 1.95 -10.82 -8.55
CA GLU A 77 2.47 -9.59 -9.16
C GLU A 77 3.83 -9.22 -8.58
N LEU A 78 4.05 -9.47 -7.29
CA LEU A 78 5.34 -9.24 -6.66
C LEU A 78 6.41 -10.18 -7.23
N SER A 79 6.11 -11.47 -7.40
CA SER A 79 7.03 -12.44 -7.99
C SER A 79 7.38 -12.07 -9.42
N ASP A 80 6.38 -11.70 -10.23
CA ASP A 80 6.57 -11.30 -11.62
C ASP A 80 7.48 -10.06 -11.71
N LEU A 81 7.26 -9.06 -10.85
CA LEU A 81 8.07 -7.84 -10.77
C LEU A 81 9.52 -8.12 -10.37
N VAL A 82 9.73 -8.97 -9.35
CA VAL A 82 11.09 -9.32 -8.90
C VAL A 82 11.86 -10.05 -10.03
N LEU A 83 11.21 -10.97 -10.74
CA LEU A 83 11.80 -11.67 -11.88
C LEU A 83 12.17 -10.72 -13.02
N GLU A 84 11.37 -9.67 -13.25
CA GLU A 84 11.69 -8.63 -14.24
C GLU A 84 12.89 -7.79 -13.80
N LEU A 85 12.92 -7.34 -12.54
CA LEU A 85 14.01 -6.54 -11.99
C LEU A 85 15.35 -7.29 -11.97
N GLN A 86 15.34 -8.59 -11.69
CA GLN A 86 16.56 -9.42 -11.71
C GLN A 86 17.21 -9.55 -13.10
N LYS A 87 16.45 -9.31 -14.18
CA LYS A 87 16.99 -9.34 -15.55
C LYS A 87 17.72 -8.06 -15.95
N THR A 88 17.53 -6.99 -15.17
CA THR A 88 18.13 -5.68 -15.44
C THR A 88 19.27 -5.48 -14.45
N PRO A 89 20.55 -5.51 -14.89
CA PRO A 89 21.70 -5.23 -14.01
C PRO A 89 21.75 -3.76 -13.58
#